data_AF-A0A3M1JCK0-F1
#
_entry.id   AF-A0A3M1JCK0-F1
#
_cell.length_a   1.000
_cell.length_b   1.000
_cell.length_c   1.000
_cell.angle_alpha   90.00
_cell.angle_beta   90.00
_cell.angle_gamma   90.00
#
_symmetry.space_group_name_H-M   'P 1'
#
loop_
_entity.id
_entity.type
_entity.pdbx_description
1 polymer ?
#
loop_
_entity_poly.entity_id
_entity_poly.type
_entity_poly.pdbx_seq_one_letter_code
_entity_poly.pdbx_strand_id
1 'polypeptide(L)'
;MSITTDQPDSRPAAPPAAPAQQTFANRLTRWFEKHWLLAFNSFWGAFVITPWLAPIFMHIGWTWPGRAVYFIYNFFCHQLPERSWFLFGPQFSYSQAQIAAAWNTTVPAISNELIRRQFIGTAEIGWKVAWSDRMVSMYGSIFLFGLLYALLRQMDVRVPPMPWWLFLIFITPMAIDGTTHLINDVLRAQFRQTNEWAALLTANAFPANFYAGDHFGSLNSVLRLITGVLFGFGVVFFLWPMMEQEFSPRD
;
A
#
# COMPACT_ATOMS: atom_id res chain seq x y z
N MET A 1 -83.52 -29.59 14.23
CA MET A 1 -83.06 -28.52 13.31
C MET A 1 -81.55 -28.70 13.17
N SER A 2 -81.03 -28.54 11.95
CA SER A 2 -79.85 -29.21 11.40
C SER A 2 -78.54 -29.12 12.20
N ILE A 3 -77.80 -30.24 12.28
CA ILE A 3 -76.38 -30.28 12.60
C ILE A 3 -75.65 -30.12 11.27
N THR A 4 -74.98 -28.99 11.05
CA THR A 4 -74.06 -28.79 9.93
C THR A 4 -72.73 -29.46 10.23
N THR A 5 -72.40 -30.50 9.48
CA THR A 5 -71.05 -31.08 9.41
C THR A 5 -70.13 -30.16 8.62
N ASP A 6 -69.10 -29.62 9.27
CA ASP A 6 -67.99 -28.93 8.60
C ASP A 6 -67.23 -29.93 7.72
N GLN A 7 -67.17 -29.68 6.41
CA GLN A 7 -66.23 -30.37 5.52
C GLN A 7 -64.85 -29.70 5.63
N PRO A 8 -63.75 -30.48 5.72
CA PRO A 8 -62.40 -29.92 5.69
C PRO A 8 -62.11 -29.32 4.31
N ASP A 9 -61.67 -28.06 4.32
CA ASP A 9 -61.28 -27.26 3.15
C ASP A 9 -60.12 -27.96 2.40
N SER A 10 -60.44 -28.67 1.31
CA SER A 10 -59.51 -29.48 0.53
C SER A 10 -58.83 -28.65 -0.56
N ARG A 11 -58.21 -27.53 -0.18
CA ARG A 11 -57.36 -26.79 -1.12
C ARG A 11 -56.07 -27.59 -1.35
N PRO A 12 -55.73 -27.94 -2.60
CA PRO A 12 -54.45 -28.58 -2.89
C PRO A 12 -53.31 -27.67 -2.43
N ALA A 13 -52.35 -28.23 -1.68
CA ALA A 13 -51.16 -27.52 -1.25
C ALA A 13 -50.47 -26.90 -2.48
N ALA A 14 -50.14 -25.62 -2.39
CA ALA A 14 -49.41 -24.93 -3.45
C ALA A 14 -48.12 -25.72 -3.76
N PRO A 15 -47.80 -25.97 -5.05
CA PRO A 15 -46.59 -26.71 -5.39
C PRO A 15 -45.37 -26.00 -4.82
N PRO A 16 -44.36 -26.75 -4.33
CA PRO A 16 -43.15 -26.15 -3.77
C PRO A 16 -42.53 -25.21 -4.81
N ALA A 17 -42.20 -23.99 -4.37
CA ALA A 17 -41.57 -23.00 -5.21
C ALA A 17 -40.33 -23.60 -5.88
N ALA A 18 -40.22 -23.48 -7.21
CA ALA A 18 -39.09 -24.00 -7.95
C ALA A 18 -37.79 -23.43 -7.36
N PRO A 19 -36.72 -24.24 -7.20
CA PRO A 19 -35.47 -23.78 -6.62
C PRO A 19 -34.96 -22.59 -7.44
N ALA A 20 -34.74 -21.46 -6.77
CA ALA A 20 -34.29 -20.23 -7.40
C ALA A 20 -33.03 -20.52 -8.23
N GLN A 21 -33.11 -20.25 -9.53
CA GLN A 21 -32.04 -20.53 -10.48
C GLN A 21 -30.79 -19.74 -10.06
N GLN A 22 -29.71 -20.43 -9.71
CA GLN A 22 -28.47 -19.75 -9.30
C GLN A 22 -27.89 -18.99 -10.49
N THR A 23 -28.02 -17.67 -10.46
CA THR A 23 -27.39 -16.78 -11.44
C THR A 23 -25.87 -16.84 -11.31
N PHE A 24 -25.15 -16.50 -12.38
CA PHE A 24 -23.69 -16.36 -12.35
C PHE A 24 -23.25 -15.38 -11.25
N ALA A 25 -23.99 -14.29 -11.08
CA ALA A 25 -23.77 -13.32 -10.00
C ALA A 25 -23.84 -13.97 -8.62
N ASN A 26 -24.86 -14.79 -8.34
CA ASN A 26 -24.99 -15.48 -7.04
C ASN A 26 -23.83 -16.46 -6.78
N ARG A 27 -23.32 -17.11 -7.83
CA ARG A 27 -22.14 -18.00 -7.70
C ARG A 27 -20.87 -17.21 -7.42
N LEU A 28 -20.68 -16.08 -8.09
CA LEU A 28 -19.54 -15.20 -7.89
C LEU A 28 -19.52 -14.61 -6.48
N THR A 29 -20.67 -14.15 -5.98
CA THR A 29 -20.81 -13.63 -4.61
C THR A 29 -20.45 -14.69 -3.58
N ARG A 30 -21.02 -15.90 -3.68
CA ARG A 30 -20.71 -16.99 -2.75
C ARG A 30 -19.24 -17.42 -2.80
N TRP A 31 -18.64 -17.42 -3.98
CA TRP A 31 -17.22 -17.69 -4.12
C TRP A 31 -16.40 -16.61 -3.43
N PHE A 32 -16.75 -15.33 -3.63
CA PHE A 32 -16.07 -14.21 -2.99
C PHE A 32 -16.20 -14.26 -1.47
N GLU A 33 -17.39 -14.46 -0.91
CA GLU A 33 -17.60 -14.60 0.54
C GLU A 33 -16.70 -15.69 1.14
N LYS A 34 -16.62 -16.84 0.47
CA LYS A 34 -15.77 -17.96 0.93
C LYS A 34 -14.26 -17.68 0.75
N HIS A 35 -13.88 -16.94 -0.28
CA HIS A 35 -12.49 -16.76 -0.70
C HIS A 35 -12.00 -15.29 -0.65
N TRP A 36 -12.67 -14.44 0.14
CA TRP A 36 -12.45 -12.99 0.15
C TRP A 36 -10.98 -12.64 0.41
N LEU A 37 -10.35 -13.38 1.32
CA LEU A 37 -8.96 -13.18 1.71
C LEU A 37 -7.98 -13.52 0.59
N LEU A 38 -8.26 -14.60 -0.17
CA LEU A 38 -7.47 -14.96 -1.35
C LEU A 38 -7.65 -13.91 -2.45
N ALA A 39 -8.89 -13.48 -2.70
CA ALA A 39 -9.20 -12.46 -3.70
C ALA A 39 -8.47 -11.14 -3.39
N PHE A 40 -8.56 -10.66 -2.14
CA PHE A 40 -7.88 -9.43 -1.74
C PHE A 40 -6.36 -9.56 -1.79
N ASN A 41 -5.76 -10.59 -1.18
CA ASN A 41 -4.31 -10.75 -1.20
C ASN A 41 -3.78 -10.90 -2.64
N SER A 42 -4.52 -11.56 -3.53
CA SER A 42 -4.12 -11.69 -4.94
C SER A 42 -4.15 -10.35 -5.66
N PHE A 43 -5.25 -9.60 -5.50
CA PHE A 43 -5.38 -8.25 -6.08
C PHE A 43 -4.31 -7.31 -5.54
N TRP A 44 -4.14 -7.28 -4.22
CA TRP A 44 -3.19 -6.40 -3.55
C TRP A 44 -1.74 -6.78 -3.83
N GLY A 45 -1.44 -8.09 -3.92
CA GLY A 45 -0.15 -8.60 -4.35
C GLY A 45 0.20 -8.14 -5.77
N ALA A 46 -0.74 -8.22 -6.71
CA ALA A 46 -0.54 -7.69 -8.06
C ALA A 46 -0.27 -6.17 -8.02
N PHE A 47 -1.02 -5.42 -7.21
CA PHE A 47 -0.81 -3.99 -7.00
C PHE A 47 0.56 -3.65 -6.39
N VAL A 48 1.09 -4.49 -5.49
CA VAL A 48 2.41 -4.29 -4.84
C VAL A 48 3.57 -4.72 -5.72
N ILE A 49 3.42 -5.76 -6.54
CA ILE A 49 4.48 -6.31 -7.38
C ILE A 49 4.67 -5.48 -8.65
N THR A 50 3.60 -4.98 -9.26
CA THR A 50 3.66 -4.29 -10.56
C THR A 50 4.65 -3.11 -10.61
N PRO A 51 4.79 -2.24 -9.58
CA PRO A 51 5.76 -1.15 -9.56
C PRO A 51 7.22 -1.58 -9.73
N TRP A 52 7.55 -2.81 -9.29
CA TRP A 52 8.87 -3.39 -9.41
C TRP A 52 9.15 -3.92 -10.81
N LEU A 53 8.11 -4.19 -11.61
CA LEU A 53 8.25 -4.57 -13.01
C LEU A 53 8.69 -3.38 -13.87
N ALA A 54 8.38 -2.14 -13.47
CA ALA A 54 8.75 -0.94 -14.23
C ALA A 54 10.27 -0.86 -14.51
N PRO A 55 11.17 -0.90 -13.51
CA PRO A 55 12.60 -0.87 -13.77
C PRO A 55 13.10 -2.10 -14.54
N ILE A 56 12.47 -3.28 -14.38
CA ILE A 56 12.81 -4.49 -15.15
C ILE A 56 12.52 -4.26 -16.63
N PHE A 57 11.32 -3.77 -16.97
CA PHE A 57 10.95 -3.46 -18.34
C PHE A 57 11.86 -2.41 -18.96
N MET A 58 12.21 -1.36 -18.20
CA MET A 58 13.15 -0.35 -18.68
C MET A 58 14.54 -0.95 -18.95
N HIS A 59 15.03 -1.83 -18.08
CA HIS A 59 16.33 -2.48 -18.22
C HIS A 59 16.43 -3.37 -19.47
N ILE A 60 15.38 -4.15 -19.76
CA ILE A 60 15.36 -5.04 -20.95
C ILE A 60 14.95 -4.33 -22.24
N GLY A 61 14.82 -3.00 -22.23
CA GLY A 61 14.45 -2.19 -23.39
C GLY A 61 12.95 -2.14 -23.71
N TRP A 62 12.10 -2.77 -22.88
CA TRP A 62 10.63 -2.69 -22.97
C TRP A 62 10.13 -1.36 -22.40
N THR A 63 10.52 -0.27 -23.07
CA THR A 63 10.28 1.10 -22.58
C THR A 63 8.81 1.46 -22.48
N TRP A 64 7.97 1.03 -23.43
CA TRP A 64 6.54 1.34 -23.44
C TRP A 64 5.81 0.70 -22.25
N PRO A 65 5.94 -0.62 -21.99
CA PRO A 65 5.41 -1.24 -20.78
C PRO A 65 5.92 -0.59 -19.48
N GLY A 66 7.22 -0.32 -19.38
CA GLY A 66 7.80 0.33 -18.20
C GLY A 66 7.18 1.71 -17.92
N ARG A 67 7.08 2.56 -18.97
CA ARG A 67 6.45 3.88 -18.87
C ARG A 67 4.97 3.82 -18.55
N ALA A 68 4.24 2.83 -19.06
CA ALA A 68 2.84 2.60 -18.71
C ALA A 68 2.68 2.32 -17.21
N VAL A 69 3.56 1.48 -16.62
CA VAL A 69 3.56 1.24 -15.18
C VAL A 69 3.84 2.53 -14.40
N TYR A 70 4.90 3.28 -14.76
CA TYR A 70 5.17 4.57 -14.10
C TYR A 70 3.97 5.52 -14.17
N PHE A 71 3.32 5.62 -15.33
CA PHE A 71 2.16 6.48 -15.53
C PHE A 71 0.97 6.07 -14.64
N ILE A 72 0.60 4.79 -14.63
CA ILE A 72 -0.52 4.29 -13.81
C ILE A 72 -0.23 4.53 -12.32
N TYR A 73 1.00 4.25 -11.88
CA TYR A 73 1.35 4.41 -10.47
C TYR A 73 1.57 5.86 -10.05
N ASN A 74 1.63 6.80 -11.00
CA ASN A 74 1.79 8.23 -10.73
C ASN A 74 0.53 8.85 -10.09
N PHE A 75 -0.63 8.19 -10.23
CA PHE A 75 -1.87 8.56 -9.55
C PHE A 75 -1.88 8.17 -8.07
N PHE A 76 -1.08 7.17 -7.69
CA PHE A 76 -1.01 6.67 -6.32
C PHE A 76 0.18 7.25 -5.58
N CYS A 77 1.30 7.46 -6.24
CA CYS A 77 2.55 7.94 -5.67
C CYS A 77 3.15 9.04 -6.54
N HIS A 78 3.76 10.04 -5.92
CA HIS A 78 4.52 11.07 -6.64
C HIS A 78 5.81 10.53 -7.28
N GLN A 79 6.35 9.40 -6.79
CA GLN A 79 7.53 8.73 -7.33
C GLN A 79 8.78 9.64 -7.41
N LEU A 80 9.04 10.42 -6.36
CA LEU A 80 10.22 11.27 -6.35
C LEU A 80 11.50 10.42 -6.41
N PRO A 81 12.43 10.70 -7.34
CA PRO A 81 13.60 9.85 -7.57
C PRO A 81 14.50 9.77 -6.34
N GLU A 82 14.72 10.88 -5.62
CA GLU A 82 15.54 10.90 -4.40
C GLU A 82 14.91 10.15 -3.21
N ARG A 83 13.64 9.74 -3.35
CA ARG A 83 12.85 8.99 -2.37
C ARG A 83 12.50 7.58 -2.86
N SER A 84 12.94 7.21 -4.06
CA SER A 84 12.64 5.92 -4.70
C SER A 84 13.89 5.04 -4.71
N TRP A 85 13.67 3.75 -4.84
CA TRP A 85 14.77 2.79 -4.94
C TRP A 85 15.10 2.50 -6.39
N PHE A 86 16.38 2.32 -6.70
CA PHE A 86 16.87 2.06 -8.06
C PHE A 86 17.34 0.62 -8.19
N LEU A 87 17.00 0.00 -9.32
CA LEU A 87 17.50 -1.31 -9.72
C LEU A 87 18.39 -1.16 -10.96
N PHE A 88 19.31 -2.10 -11.12
CA PHE A 88 20.25 -2.16 -12.26
C PHE A 88 21.21 -0.98 -12.35
N GLY A 89 21.45 -0.30 -11.23
CA GLY A 89 22.47 0.73 -11.06
C GLY A 89 23.44 0.39 -9.92
N PRO A 90 24.51 1.18 -9.74
CA PRO A 90 25.51 0.95 -8.70
C PRO A 90 25.02 1.21 -7.27
N GLN A 91 23.93 1.97 -7.08
CA GLN A 91 23.39 2.29 -5.76
C GLN A 91 21.87 2.08 -5.72
N PHE A 92 21.37 1.80 -4.52
CA PHE A 92 19.95 1.57 -4.30
C PHE A 92 19.13 2.87 -4.19
N SER A 93 19.76 4.00 -3.86
CA SER A 93 19.11 5.31 -3.80
C SER A 93 20.14 6.40 -4.09
N TYR A 94 19.68 7.54 -4.63
CA TYR A 94 20.54 8.64 -5.03
C TYR A 94 20.06 9.97 -4.46
N SER A 95 21.00 10.84 -4.11
CA SER A 95 20.70 12.23 -3.75
C SER A 95 20.22 13.04 -4.97
N GLN A 96 19.54 14.18 -4.72
CA GLN A 96 19.15 15.09 -5.80
C GLN A 96 20.34 15.57 -6.64
N ALA A 97 21.53 15.73 -6.04
CA ALA A 97 22.74 16.11 -6.76
C ALA A 97 23.19 15.01 -7.76
N GLN A 98 23.18 13.75 -7.33
CA GLN A 98 23.50 12.61 -8.20
C GLN A 98 22.44 12.44 -9.30
N ILE A 99 21.17 12.64 -8.98
CA ILE A 99 20.07 12.59 -9.96
C ILE A 99 20.21 13.70 -10.99
N ALA A 100 20.49 14.94 -10.56
CA ALA A 100 20.73 16.06 -11.47
C ALA A 100 21.91 15.77 -12.40
N ALA A 101 23.01 15.24 -11.87
CA ALA A 101 24.17 14.87 -12.67
C ALA A 101 23.85 13.76 -13.69
N ALA A 102 23.14 12.70 -13.28
CA ALA A 102 22.71 11.63 -14.19
C ALA A 102 21.71 12.11 -15.26
N TRP A 103 20.94 13.16 -14.96
CA TRP A 103 20.03 13.81 -15.89
C TRP A 103 20.70 14.94 -16.69
N ASN A 104 22.02 15.11 -16.59
CA ASN A 104 22.81 16.15 -17.25
C ASN A 104 22.27 17.58 -17.00
N THR A 105 21.92 17.85 -15.73
CA THR A 105 21.36 19.12 -15.28
C THR A 105 21.90 19.51 -13.91
N THR A 106 21.38 20.60 -13.32
CA THR A 106 21.80 21.11 -12.01
C THR A 106 20.70 20.96 -10.96
N VAL A 107 21.07 20.92 -9.67
CA VAL A 107 20.10 20.85 -8.57
C VAL A 107 19.07 21.98 -8.62
N PRO A 108 19.43 23.25 -8.89
CA PRO A 108 18.45 24.32 -9.05
C PRO A 108 17.42 24.06 -10.17
N ALA A 109 17.83 23.43 -11.26
CA ALA A 109 16.95 23.11 -12.39
C ALA A 109 15.90 22.04 -12.04
N ILE A 110 16.19 21.19 -11.06
CA ILE A 110 15.26 20.17 -10.53
C ILE A 110 14.69 20.55 -9.15
N SER A 111 14.69 21.83 -8.80
CA SER A 111 14.22 22.32 -7.50
C SER A 111 12.72 22.11 -7.26
N ASN A 112 11.93 21.95 -8.33
CA ASN A 112 10.50 21.69 -8.24
C ASN A 112 10.18 20.19 -8.31
N GLU A 113 9.23 19.75 -7.47
CA GLU A 113 8.79 18.37 -7.40
C GLU A 113 8.28 17.84 -8.75
N LEU A 114 7.43 18.60 -9.45
CA LEU A 114 6.83 18.21 -10.73
C LEU A 114 7.89 17.92 -11.80
N ILE A 115 9.03 18.61 -11.75
CA ILE A 115 10.18 18.34 -12.63
C ILE A 115 10.83 17.03 -12.20
N ARG A 116 11.15 16.85 -10.91
CA ARG A 116 11.79 15.62 -10.41
C ARG A 116 11.00 14.35 -10.70
N ARG A 117 9.66 14.41 -10.69
CA ARG A 117 8.78 13.28 -11.02
C ARG A 117 9.05 12.69 -12.41
N GLN A 118 9.50 13.52 -13.36
CA GLN A 118 9.77 13.10 -14.75
C GLN A 118 11.01 12.21 -14.87
N PHE A 119 11.93 12.26 -13.91
CA PHE A 119 13.12 11.43 -13.94
C PHE A 119 12.78 9.99 -13.55
N ILE A 120 12.92 9.05 -14.49
CA ILE A 120 12.70 7.62 -14.28
C ILE A 120 14.00 6.88 -13.96
N GLY A 121 15.12 7.29 -14.56
CA GLY A 121 16.40 6.61 -14.46
C GLY A 121 17.15 6.61 -15.79
N THR A 122 18.37 6.09 -15.77
CA THR A 122 19.27 6.00 -16.92
C THR A 122 20.00 4.65 -16.92
N ALA A 123 20.74 4.33 -17.98
CA ALA A 123 21.52 3.09 -18.01
C ALA A 123 22.65 3.09 -16.97
N GLU A 124 23.14 4.26 -16.58
CA GLU A 124 24.29 4.44 -15.68
C GLU A 124 23.90 4.29 -14.21
N ILE A 125 22.75 4.85 -13.80
CA ILE A 125 22.29 4.81 -12.41
C ILE A 125 21.10 3.86 -12.18
N GLY A 126 20.70 3.15 -13.22
CA GLY A 126 19.56 2.25 -13.20
C GLY A 126 18.22 2.98 -13.26
N TRP A 127 17.16 2.22 -13.01
CA TRP A 127 15.77 2.69 -13.10
C TRP A 127 15.08 2.59 -11.74
N LYS A 128 14.31 3.62 -11.39
CA LYS A 128 13.61 3.65 -10.10
C LYS A 128 12.44 2.67 -10.09
N VAL A 129 12.12 2.07 -8.95
CA VAL A 129 10.80 1.44 -8.72
C VAL A 129 9.73 2.50 -8.94
N ALA A 130 8.57 2.14 -9.51
CA ALA A 130 7.46 3.09 -9.74
C ALA A 130 6.74 3.53 -8.43
N TRP A 131 7.48 3.63 -7.33
CA TRP A 131 7.06 4.02 -5.99
C TRP A 131 8.22 4.62 -5.20
N SER A 132 7.87 5.47 -4.23
CA SER A 132 8.78 5.85 -3.16
C SER A 132 8.93 4.73 -2.13
N ASP A 133 10.00 4.80 -1.35
CA ASP A 133 10.25 3.92 -0.20
C ASP A 133 9.06 3.85 0.78
N ARG A 134 8.40 4.98 1.06
CA ARG A 134 7.17 5.03 1.87
C ARG A 134 6.08 4.14 1.30
N MET A 135 5.83 4.21 -0.01
CA MET A 135 4.74 3.47 -0.65
C MET A 135 5.04 1.99 -0.76
N VAL A 136 6.32 1.65 -1.00
CA VAL A 136 6.80 0.28 -0.91
C VAL A 136 6.54 -0.28 0.50
N SER A 137 6.92 0.44 1.55
CA SER A 137 6.69 -0.01 2.93
C SER A 137 5.19 -0.10 3.25
N MET A 138 4.43 0.98 3.02
CA MET A 138 3.03 1.07 3.40
C MET A 138 2.16 -0.01 2.74
N TYR A 139 2.22 -0.11 1.41
CA TYR A 139 1.41 -1.09 0.67
C TYR A 139 1.99 -2.50 0.75
N GLY A 140 3.31 -2.63 0.76
CA GLY A 140 3.99 -3.91 0.95
C GLY A 140 3.66 -4.53 2.29
N SER A 141 3.63 -3.75 3.38
CA SER A 141 3.25 -4.26 4.69
C SER A 141 1.79 -4.67 4.77
N ILE A 142 0.85 -3.99 4.09
CA ILE A 142 -0.53 -4.48 3.99
C ILE A 142 -0.56 -5.86 3.32
N PHE A 143 0.20 -6.05 2.24
CA PHE A 143 0.29 -7.36 1.60
C PHE A 143 0.88 -8.42 2.55
N LEU A 144 2.01 -8.14 3.18
CA LEU A 144 2.68 -9.08 4.07
C LEU A 144 1.85 -9.43 5.30
N PHE A 145 1.20 -8.46 5.94
CA PHE A 145 0.30 -8.73 7.06
C PHE A 145 -0.99 -9.40 6.61
N GLY A 146 -1.48 -9.14 5.39
CA GLY A 146 -2.60 -9.86 4.80
C GLY A 146 -2.27 -11.34 4.57
N LEU A 147 -1.04 -11.66 4.15
CA LEU A 147 -0.53 -13.03 4.08
C LEU A 147 -0.36 -13.65 5.47
N LEU A 148 0.17 -12.90 6.44
CA LEU A 148 0.28 -13.34 7.83
C LEU A 148 -1.10 -13.67 8.41
N TYR A 149 -2.09 -12.81 8.19
CA TYR A 149 -3.46 -13.07 8.62
C TYR A 149 -4.04 -14.33 7.97
N ALA A 150 -3.77 -14.55 6.67
CA ALA A 150 -4.17 -15.78 6.00
C ALA A 150 -3.53 -17.03 6.62
N LEU A 151 -2.25 -16.95 7.00
CA LEU A 151 -1.57 -18.01 7.73
C LEU A 151 -2.19 -18.23 9.12
N LEU A 152 -2.43 -17.17 9.89
CA LEU A 152 -3.07 -17.26 11.22
C LEU A 152 -4.46 -17.90 11.13
N ARG A 153 -5.25 -17.52 10.12
CA ARG A 153 -6.56 -18.12 9.83
C ARG A 153 -6.45 -19.62 9.52
N GLN A 154 -5.47 -20.02 8.70
CA GLN A 154 -5.23 -21.44 8.38
C GLN A 154 -4.77 -22.25 9.59
N MET A 155 -4.16 -21.59 10.58
CA MET A 155 -3.74 -22.19 11.86
C MET A 155 -4.84 -22.15 12.92
N ASP A 156 -6.09 -21.83 12.56
CA ASP A 156 -7.23 -21.66 13.47
C ASP A 156 -7.01 -20.63 14.59
N VAL A 157 -6.08 -19.68 14.39
CA VAL A 157 -5.82 -18.59 15.33
C VAL A 157 -6.85 -17.49 15.13
N ARG A 158 -7.71 -17.31 16.13
CA ARG A 158 -8.70 -16.21 16.14
C ARG A 158 -8.03 -14.88 16.46
N VAL A 159 -8.11 -13.95 15.52
CA VAL A 159 -7.60 -12.59 15.67
C VAL A 159 -8.78 -11.66 16.01
N PRO A 160 -8.83 -11.06 17.22
CA PRO A 160 -9.90 -10.14 17.56
C PRO A 160 -9.78 -8.82 16.79
N PRO A 161 -10.90 -8.12 16.50
CA PRO A 161 -10.85 -6.81 15.87
C PRO A 161 -10.12 -5.80 16.76
N MET A 162 -9.18 -5.07 16.17
CA MET A 162 -8.51 -3.97 16.84
C MET A 162 -9.53 -2.85 17.19
N PRO A 163 -9.55 -2.31 18.41
CA PRO A 163 -10.41 -1.16 18.71
C PRO A 163 -9.95 0.07 17.92
N TRP A 164 -10.90 0.91 17.49
CA TRP A 164 -10.64 2.04 16.59
C TRP A 164 -9.57 3.01 17.11
N TRP A 165 -9.45 3.23 18.42
CA TRP A 165 -8.44 4.12 18.99
C TRP A 165 -7.02 3.57 18.83
N LEU A 166 -6.85 2.24 18.89
CA LEU A 166 -5.56 1.60 18.68
C LEU A 166 -5.18 1.64 17.20
N PHE A 167 -6.16 1.50 16.30
CA PHE A 167 -5.97 1.74 14.88
C PHE A 167 -5.47 3.16 14.60
N LEU A 168 -6.04 4.17 15.27
CA LEU A 168 -5.55 5.55 15.16
C LEU A 168 -4.08 5.68 15.58
N ILE A 169 -3.65 5.00 16.64
CA ILE A 169 -2.24 5.01 17.09
C ILE A 169 -1.32 4.47 15.99
N PHE A 170 -1.71 3.41 15.28
CA PHE A 170 -0.88 2.83 14.22
C PHE A 170 -0.80 3.67 12.95
N ILE A 171 -1.87 4.38 12.56
CA ILE A 171 -1.87 5.21 11.35
C ILE A 171 -1.28 6.61 11.59
N THR A 172 -1.35 7.13 12.82
CA THR A 172 -0.96 8.51 13.15
C THR A 172 0.51 8.81 12.81
N PRO A 173 1.50 7.94 13.10
CA PRO A 173 2.88 8.18 12.71
C PRO A 173 3.06 8.43 11.21
N MET A 174 2.37 7.64 10.37
CA MET A 174 2.39 7.82 8.91
C MET A 174 1.71 9.13 8.50
N ALA A 175 0.59 9.50 9.13
CA ALA A 175 -0.08 10.75 8.87
C ALA A 175 0.81 11.97 9.21
N ILE A 176 1.53 11.92 10.33
CA ILE A 176 2.49 12.96 10.73
C ILE A 176 3.67 13.00 9.76
N ASP A 177 4.26 11.85 9.43
CA ASP A 177 5.35 11.73 8.46
C ASP A 177 4.95 12.33 7.10
N GLY A 178 3.78 11.94 6.59
CA GLY A 178 3.21 12.47 5.36
C GLY A 178 2.98 13.97 5.39
N THR A 179 2.31 14.46 6.42
CA THR A 179 1.94 15.88 6.54
C THR A 179 3.17 16.77 6.69
N THR A 180 4.15 16.37 7.49
CA THR A 180 5.38 17.15 7.68
C THR A 180 6.25 17.18 6.42
N HIS A 181 6.32 16.09 5.65
CA HIS A 181 6.96 16.11 4.33
C HIS A 181 6.21 17.02 3.36
N LEU A 182 4.88 16.96 3.32
CA LEU A 182 4.07 17.85 2.48
C LEU A 182 4.32 19.33 2.83
N ILE A 183 4.30 19.68 4.11
CA ILE A 183 4.60 21.04 4.58
C ILE A 183 6.02 21.44 4.19
N ASN A 184 6.99 20.56 4.39
CA ASN A 184 8.39 20.82 4.02
C ASN A 184 8.54 21.09 2.53
N ASP A 185 7.90 20.29 1.68
CA ASP A 185 8.00 20.40 0.22
C ASP A 185 7.25 21.63 -0.31
N VAL A 186 6.06 21.93 0.22
CA VAL A 186 5.25 23.11 -0.16
C VAL A 186 5.92 24.42 0.29
N LEU A 187 6.41 24.48 1.53
CA LEU A 187 7.06 25.68 2.06
C LEU A 187 8.53 25.79 1.68
N ARG A 188 9.08 24.77 1.00
CA ARG A 188 10.54 24.64 0.74
C ARG A 188 11.36 24.80 2.02
N ALA A 189 10.84 24.29 3.12
CA ALA A 189 11.48 24.37 4.42
C ALA A 189 12.70 23.45 4.48
N GLN A 190 13.59 23.72 5.44
CA GLN A 190 14.77 22.89 5.70
C GLN A 190 14.55 21.88 6.84
N PHE A 191 13.37 21.89 7.48
CA PHE A 191 13.07 21.11 8.68
C PHE A 191 13.30 19.60 8.50
N ARG A 192 12.78 19.01 7.41
CA ARG A 192 13.04 17.60 7.07
C ARG A 192 14.35 17.40 6.31
N GLN A 193 14.89 18.44 5.69
CA GLN A 193 16.11 18.32 4.90
C GLN A 193 17.35 18.17 5.80
N THR A 194 17.42 18.92 6.90
CA THR A 194 18.55 18.87 7.85
C THR A 194 18.27 17.98 9.05
N ASN A 195 17.00 17.86 9.46
CA ASN A 195 16.58 17.21 10.70
C ASN A 195 17.40 17.64 11.93
N GLU A 196 17.77 18.92 12.01
CA GLU A 196 18.48 19.49 13.16
C GLU A 196 17.76 19.24 14.49
N TRP A 197 16.43 19.25 14.47
CA TRP A 197 15.59 18.92 15.63
C TRP A 197 15.94 17.53 16.20
N ALA A 198 16.17 16.52 15.35
CA ALA A 198 16.49 15.17 15.77
C ALA A 198 17.94 15.07 16.23
N ALA A 199 18.85 15.78 15.57
CA ALA A 199 20.26 15.87 15.96
C ALA A 199 20.39 16.48 17.37
N LEU A 200 19.63 17.54 17.68
CA LEU A 200 19.57 18.15 19.00
C LEU A 200 19.02 17.17 20.06
N LEU A 201 17.89 16.52 19.78
CA LEU A 201 17.25 15.57 20.72
C LEU A 201 18.13 14.35 21.03
N THR A 202 18.94 13.92 20.07
CA THR A 202 19.82 12.75 20.21
C THR A 202 21.25 13.13 20.57
N ALA A 203 21.51 14.41 20.87
CA ALA A 203 22.85 14.94 21.15
C ALA A 203 23.90 14.52 20.09
N ASN A 204 23.52 14.51 18.81
CA ASN A 204 24.35 14.08 17.69
C ASN A 204 24.92 12.65 17.83
N ALA A 205 24.17 11.73 18.44
CA ALA A 205 24.61 10.34 18.61
C ALA A 205 24.85 9.58 17.29
N PHE A 206 24.31 10.04 16.16
CA PHE A 206 24.45 9.41 14.85
C PHE A 206 25.32 10.23 13.88
N PRO A 207 25.86 9.62 12.82
CA PRO A 207 26.59 10.35 11.76
C PRO A 207 25.74 11.43 11.08
N ALA A 208 26.37 12.50 10.59
CA ALA A 208 25.65 13.63 9.96
C ALA A 208 24.78 13.22 8.75
N ASN A 209 25.22 12.23 7.97
CA ASN A 209 24.45 11.69 6.85
C ASN A 209 23.21 10.90 7.31
N PHE A 210 23.15 10.41 8.55
CA PHE A 210 21.92 9.81 9.06
C PHE A 210 20.82 10.87 9.20
N TYR A 211 21.12 12.05 9.73
CA TYR A 211 20.10 13.08 9.93
C TYR A 211 19.65 13.74 8.63
N ALA A 212 20.56 14.03 7.71
CA ALA A 212 20.26 14.86 6.55
C ALA A 212 19.80 14.07 5.30
N GLY A 213 18.79 14.61 4.61
CA GLY A 213 18.34 14.16 3.30
C GLY A 213 17.44 12.92 3.30
N ASP A 214 17.17 12.42 2.10
CA ASP A 214 16.10 11.43 1.84
C ASP A 214 16.62 10.06 1.35
N HIS A 215 17.94 9.89 1.29
CA HIS A 215 18.58 8.65 0.82
C HIS A 215 18.27 7.46 1.73
N PHE A 216 18.42 6.26 1.21
CA PHE A 216 18.23 5.03 1.96
C PHE A 216 19.16 5.00 3.19
N GLY A 217 18.59 4.72 4.35
CA GLY A 217 19.30 4.73 5.63
C GLY A 217 19.32 6.08 6.35
N SER A 218 18.86 7.17 5.72
CA SER A 218 18.64 8.44 6.44
C SER A 218 17.45 8.34 7.40
N LEU A 219 17.38 9.25 8.37
CA LEU A 219 16.29 9.37 9.33
C LEU A 219 14.95 9.45 8.62
N ASN A 220 14.82 10.26 7.56
CA ASN A 220 13.58 10.35 6.79
C ASN A 220 13.22 9.04 6.13
N SER A 221 14.20 8.30 5.57
CA SER A 221 13.93 6.98 4.99
C SER A 221 13.49 5.99 6.07
N VAL A 222 14.19 5.93 7.21
CA VAL A 222 13.84 5.07 8.35
C VAL A 222 12.44 5.37 8.88
N LEU A 223 12.09 6.65 9.07
CA LEU A 223 10.75 7.04 9.51
C LEU A 223 9.68 6.62 8.50
N ARG A 224 9.89 6.87 7.20
CA ARG A 224 8.98 6.43 6.13
C ARG A 224 8.77 4.92 6.13
N LEU A 225 9.83 4.15 6.31
CA LEU A 225 9.77 2.69 6.35
C LEU A 225 9.03 2.20 7.60
N ILE A 226 9.43 2.63 8.80
CA ILE A 226 8.82 2.17 10.06
C ILE A 226 7.34 2.56 10.11
N THR A 227 7.02 3.82 9.81
CA THR A 227 5.64 4.30 9.83
C THR A 227 4.78 3.57 8.78
N GLY A 228 5.37 3.17 7.64
CA GLY A 228 4.68 2.35 6.62
C GLY A 228 4.33 0.96 7.12
N VAL A 229 5.23 0.31 7.84
CA VAL A 229 4.97 -0.99 8.47
C VAL A 229 3.87 -0.88 9.52
N LEU A 230 3.94 0.13 10.39
CA LEU A 230 2.91 0.38 11.41
C LEU A 230 1.55 0.62 10.78
N PHE A 231 1.50 1.43 9.71
CA PHE A 231 0.27 1.67 8.97
C PHE A 231 -0.31 0.36 8.40
N GLY A 232 0.51 -0.44 7.73
CA GLY A 232 0.05 -1.71 7.15
C GLY A 232 -0.44 -2.70 8.22
N PHE A 233 0.25 -2.77 9.36
CA PHE A 233 -0.19 -3.55 10.51
C PHE A 233 -1.56 -3.07 11.01
N GLY A 234 -1.69 -1.76 11.26
CA GLY A 234 -2.94 -1.15 11.73
C GLY A 234 -4.10 -1.43 10.79
N VAL A 235 -3.92 -1.22 9.48
CA VAL A 235 -4.96 -1.45 8.46
C VAL A 235 -5.43 -2.90 8.45
N VAL A 236 -4.50 -3.86 8.38
CA VAL A 236 -4.87 -5.28 8.27
C VAL A 236 -5.54 -5.75 9.56
N PHE A 237 -4.93 -5.53 10.72
CA PHE A 237 -5.46 -6.05 11.99
C PHE A 237 -6.69 -5.28 12.50
N PHE A 238 -7.02 -4.14 11.89
CA PHE A 238 -8.31 -3.49 12.07
C PHE A 238 -9.37 -4.05 11.12
N LEU A 239 -9.12 -4.04 9.80
CA LEU A 239 -10.13 -4.36 8.80
C LEU A 239 -10.38 -5.87 8.61
N TRP A 240 -9.34 -6.71 8.68
CA TRP A 240 -9.48 -8.14 8.34
C TRP A 240 -10.39 -8.89 9.32
N PRO A 241 -10.24 -8.73 10.65
CA PRO A 241 -11.18 -9.32 11.59
C PRO A 241 -12.62 -8.86 11.38
N MET A 242 -12.83 -7.59 11.00
CA MET A 242 -14.17 -7.07 10.71
C MET A 242 -14.74 -7.71 9.44
N MET A 243 -13.95 -7.82 8.37
CA MET A 243 -14.35 -8.51 7.15
C MET A 243 -14.62 -9.99 7.39
N GLU A 244 -13.81 -10.66 8.22
CA GLU A 244 -14.02 -12.06 8.58
C GLU A 244 -15.37 -12.25 9.29
N GLN A 245 -15.79 -11.31 10.15
CA GLN A 245 -17.10 -11.38 10.83
C GLN A 245 -18.29 -11.20 9.88
N GLU A 246 -18.11 -10.43 8.81
CA GLU A 246 -19.16 -10.17 7.81
C GLU A 246 -19.25 -11.29 6.77
N PHE A 247 -18.11 -11.82 6.31
CA PHE A 247 -18.07 -12.81 5.22
C PHE A 247 -18.05 -14.26 5.69
N SER A 248 -17.67 -14.53 6.94
CA SER A 248 -17.70 -15.90 7.45
C SER A 248 -19.11 -16.27 7.88
N PRO A 249 -19.64 -17.41 7.41
CA PRO A 249 -20.90 -17.93 7.91
C PRO A 249 -20.85 -18.01 9.44
N ARG A 250 -21.86 -17.45 10.11
CA ARG A 250 -22.11 -17.76 11.50
C ARG A 250 -22.64 -19.19 11.52
N ASP A 251 -21.85 -20.13 12.01
CA ASP A 251 -22.32 -21.47 12.37
C ASP A 251 -23.41 -21.36 13.46
#